data_AF-A0A435H8K1-F1
#
_entry.id   AF-A0A435H8K1-F1
#
_cell.length_a   1.000
_cell.length_b   1.000
_cell.length_c   1.000
_cell.angle_alpha   90.00
_cell.angle_beta   90.00
_cell.angle_gamma   90.00
#
_symmetry.space_group_name_H-M   'P 1'
#
loop_
_entity.id
_entity.type
_entity.pdbx_description
1 polymer ?
#
loop_
_entity_poly.entity_id
_entity_poly.type
_entity_poly.pdbx_seq_one_letter_code
_entity_poly.pdbx_strand_id
1 'polypeptide(L)' 'MSLPAGSTIGIIGGGQLGRMLAVAAARLGYRTVVLEP' A
#
# COMPACT_ATOMS: atom_id res chain seq x y z
N MET A 1 -11.59 -1.34 14.83
CA MET A 1 -12.03 -2.08 13.63
C MET A 1 -10.82 -2.26 12.72
N SER A 2 -10.48 -3.48 12.33
CA SER A 2 -9.42 -3.74 11.34
C SER A 2 -10.00 -3.84 9.93
N LEU A 3 -9.19 -3.56 8.92
CA LEU A 3 -9.56 -3.77 7.53
C LEU A 3 -9.59 -5.29 7.21
N PRO A 4 -10.53 -5.75 6.37
CA PRO A 4 -10.50 -7.13 5.87
C PRO A 4 -9.20 -7.45 5.14
N ALA A 5 -8.74 -8.70 5.22
CA ALA A 5 -7.63 -9.18 4.40
C ALA A 5 -7.92 -8.96 2.90
N GLY A 6 -6.91 -8.60 2.11
CA GLY A 6 -7.11 -8.30 0.68
C GLY A 6 -7.70 -6.91 0.38
N SER A 7 -7.92 -6.07 1.41
CA SER A 7 -8.30 -4.66 1.21
C SER A 7 -7.24 -3.90 0.40
N THR A 8 -7.63 -2.78 -0.19
CA THR A 8 -6.73 -1.93 -0.99
C THR A 8 -6.30 -0.72 -0.17
N ILE A 9 -4.99 -0.44 -0.15
CA ILE A 9 -4.39 0.75 0.46
C ILE A 9 -4.00 1.71 -0.67
N GLY A 10 -4.56 2.93 -0.65
CA GLY A 10 -4.13 4.02 -1.53
C GLY A 10 -2.92 4.75 -0.95
N ILE A 11 -1.91 4.99 -1.77
CA ILE A 11 -0.68 5.71 -1.43
C ILE A 11 -0.55 6.92 -2.36
N ILE A 12 -0.37 8.12 -1.81
CA ILE A 12 -0.14 9.34 -2.58
C ILE A 12 1.35 9.70 -2.45
N GLY A 13 2.08 9.55 -3.55
CA GLY A 13 3.54 9.71 -3.62
C GLY A 13 4.31 8.40 -3.38
N GLY A 14 5.21 8.07 -4.30
CA GLY A 14 5.84 6.76 -4.46
C GLY A 14 7.34 6.88 -4.70
N GLY A 15 7.91 7.92 -4.08
CA GLY A 15 9.29 7.89 -3.64
C GLY A 15 9.58 6.69 -2.71
N GLN A 16 10.80 6.63 -2.20
CA GLN A 16 11.30 5.47 -1.45
C GLN A 16 10.38 4.98 -0.32
N LEU A 17 9.73 5.90 0.42
CA LEU A 17 8.83 5.54 1.53
C LEU A 17 7.54 4.87 1.02
N GLY A 18 6.95 5.36 -0.07
CA GLY A 18 5.76 4.75 -0.68
C GLY A 18 6.07 3.34 -1.19
N ARG A 19 7.25 3.14 -1.78
CA ARG A 19 7.73 1.81 -2.19
C ARG A 19 7.94 0.88 -1.00
N MET A 20 8.58 1.35 0.07
CA MET A 20 8.77 0.56 1.29
C MET A 20 7.44 0.15 1.92
N LEU A 21 6.47 1.08 1.97
CA LEU A 21 5.11 0.81 2.44
C LEU A 21 4.40 -0.22 1.56
N ALA A 22 4.48 -0.08 0.23
CA ALA A 22 3.83 -1.01 -0.69
C ALA A 22 4.35 -2.45 -0.54
N VAL A 23 5.66 -2.61 -0.34
CA VAL A 23 6.28 -3.92 -0.09
C VAL A 23 5.81 -4.52 1.25
N ALA A 24 5.71 -3.71 2.30
CA ALA A 24 5.21 -4.16 3.59
C ALA A 24 3.72 -4.57 3.52
N ALA A 25 2.90 -3.77 2.82
CA ALA A 25 1.48 -4.04 2.60
C ALA A 25 1.26 -5.37 1.85
N ALA A 26 2.06 -5.65 0.81
CA ALA A 26 1.99 -6.91 0.06
C ALA A 26 2.28 -8.14 0.94
N ARG A 27 3.25 -8.06 1.85
CA ARG A 27 3.57 -9.13 2.81
C ARG A 27 2.42 -9.43 3.78
N LEU A 28 1.58 -8.42 4.05
CA LEU A 28 0.40 -8.54 4.89
C LEU A 28 -0.87 -8.90 4.10
N GLY A 29 -0.77 -9.16 2.79
CA GLY A 29 -1.89 -9.55 1.95
C GLY A 29 -2.79 -8.40 1.51
N TYR A 30 -2.33 -7.15 1.58
CA TYR A 30 -3.05 -6.00 1.04
C TYR A 30 -2.67 -5.73 -0.42
N ARG A 31 -3.62 -5.17 -1.17
CA ARG A 31 -3.37 -4.58 -2.49
C ARG A 31 -2.99 -3.11 -2.32
N THR A 32 -2.17 -2.57 -3.21
CA THR A 32 -1.79 -1.16 -3.17
C THR A 32 -2.02 -0.48 -4.51
N VAL A 33 -2.45 0.78 -4.45
CA VAL A 33 -2.53 1.68 -5.60
C VAL A 33 -1.72 2.92 -5.24
N VAL A 34 -0.77 3.27 -6.09
CA VAL A 34 0.11 4.43 -5.89
C VAL A 34 -0.26 5.50 -6.91
N LEU A 35 -0.49 6.71 -6.43
CA LEU A 35 -0.71 7.90 -7.25
C LEU A 35 0.52 8.80 -7.17
N GLU A 36 1.17 8.97 -8.32
CA GLU A 36 2.32 9.84 -8.58
C GLU A 36 1.92 10.86 -9.66
N PRO A 37 2.57 12.04 -9.75
CA PRO A 37 2.59 12.83 -10.98
C PRO A 37 3.22 12.09 -12.16
#